data_AF-A0A263D2A2-F1
#
_entry.id   AF-A0A263D2A2-F1
#
_cell.length_a   1.000
_cell.length_b   1.000
_cell.length_c   1.000
_cell.angle_alpha   90.00
_cell.angle_beta   90.00
_cell.angle_gamma   90.00
#
_symmetry.space_group_name_H-M   'P 1'
#
loop_
_entity.id
_entity.type
_entity.pdbx_description
1 polymer ?
#
loop_
_entity_poly.entity_id
_entity_poly.type
_entity_poly.pdbx_seq_one_letter_code
_entity_poly.pdbx_strand_id
1 'polypeptide(L)'
;MGDGFYAEPEGLKKMARSEMADLIAAVDLSRSELASTLSDDDNTFDGSGAVDGPAAEWTSARDLLLRVLEDNAENLTLARRALVEIADRYVAADEAAASGLRRAAGAPS
;
A
#
# COMPACT_ATOMS: atom_id res chain seq x y z
N MET A 1 29.83 -16.30 -4.30
CA MET A 1 28.62 -16.40 -3.44
C MET A 1 27.92 -15.06 -3.50
N GLY A 2 26.67 -15.04 -3.93
CA GLY A 2 25.87 -13.81 -4.01
C GLY A 2 24.66 -13.94 -4.93
N ASP A 3 23.96 -15.07 -4.92
CA ASP A 3 22.60 -15.18 -5.49
C ASP A 3 21.62 -14.52 -4.50
N GLY A 4 21.83 -13.23 -4.26
CA GLY A 4 20.94 -12.39 -3.49
C GLY A 4 19.94 -11.78 -4.45
N PHE A 5 18.66 -12.08 -4.23
CA PHE A 5 17.46 -11.46 -4.82
C PHE A 5 17.76 -10.11 -5.51
N TYR A 6 18.15 -10.12 -6.78
CA TYR A 6 18.45 -8.92 -7.57
C TYR A 6 17.12 -8.34 -8.06
N ALA A 7 16.29 -7.87 -7.13
CA ALA A 7 15.20 -7.00 -7.52
C ALA A 7 15.85 -5.71 -8.00
N GLU A 8 15.84 -5.48 -9.32
CA GLU A 8 16.40 -4.28 -9.93
C GLU A 8 15.79 -3.05 -9.23
N PRO A 9 16.61 -2.15 -8.64
CA PRO A 9 16.10 -1.02 -7.84
C PRO A 9 15.06 -0.17 -8.58
N GLU A 10 15.19 -0.02 -9.89
CA GLU A 10 14.20 0.67 -10.72
C GLU A 10 12.87 -0.09 -10.82
N GLY A 11 12.90 -1.42 -10.83
CA GLY A 11 11.71 -2.26 -10.77
C GLY A 11 10.95 -2.07 -9.45
N LEU A 12 11.66 -2.04 -8.32
CA LEU A 12 11.08 -1.76 -7.00
C LEU A 12 10.47 -0.35 -6.95
N LYS A 13 11.19 0.66 -7.46
CA LYS A 13 10.68 2.04 -7.54
C LYS A 13 9.49 2.17 -8.48
N LYS A 14 9.43 1.39 -9.55
CA LYS A 14 8.29 1.37 -10.48
C LYS A 14 7.05 0.78 -9.81
N MET A 15 7.20 -0.38 -9.16
CA MET A 15 6.12 -1.04 -8.40
C MET A 15 5.57 -0.13 -7.30
N ALA A 16 6.46 0.58 -6.58
CA ALA A 16 6.06 1.55 -5.56
C ALA A 16 5.36 2.80 -6.14
N ARG A 17 5.73 3.24 -7.34
CA ARG A 17 5.18 4.46 -7.95
C ARG A 17 3.85 4.26 -8.66
N SER A 18 3.68 3.14 -9.34
CA SER A 18 2.48 2.87 -10.15
C SER A 18 1.57 1.89 -9.43
N GLU A 19 1.97 0.62 -9.35
CA GLU A 19 1.09 -0.47 -8.92
C GLU A 19 0.56 -0.28 -7.49
N MET A 20 1.43 0.08 -6.54
CA MET A 20 1.01 0.37 -5.18
C MET A 20 0.18 1.65 -5.07
N ALA A 21 0.45 2.66 -5.90
CA ALA A 21 -0.32 3.90 -5.90
C ALA A 21 -1.74 3.67 -6.43
N ASP A 22 -1.88 2.87 -7.49
CA ASP A 22 -3.16 2.49 -8.08
C ASP A 22 -4.00 1.67 -7.09
N LEU A 23 -3.38 0.74 -6.36
CA LEU A 23 -4.04 -0.05 -5.32
C LEU A 23 -4.52 0.83 -4.14
N ILE A 24 -3.69 1.77 -3.68
CA ILE A 24 -4.10 2.71 -2.62
C ILE A 24 -5.29 3.54 -3.09
N ALA A 25 -5.25 4.08 -4.32
CA ALA A 25 -6.35 4.86 -4.88
C ALA A 25 -7.65 4.04 -5.01
N ALA A 26 -7.56 2.76 -5.36
CA ALA A 26 -8.71 1.87 -5.43
C ALA A 26 -9.32 1.58 -4.05
N VAL A 27 -8.48 1.42 -3.01
CA VAL A 27 -8.93 1.24 -1.62
C VAL A 27 -9.60 2.52 -1.10
N ASP A 28 -9.00 3.68 -1.35
CA ASP A 28 -9.56 4.97 -0.95
C ASP A 28 -10.90 5.24 -1.64
N LEU A 29 -11.01 4.94 -2.93
CA LEU A 29 -12.28 5.01 -3.66
C LEU A 29 -13.33 4.07 -3.06
N SER A 30 -12.97 2.80 -2.82
CA SER A 30 -13.88 1.82 -2.23
C SER A 30 -14.36 2.25 -0.85
N ARG A 31 -13.49 2.87 -0.03
CA ARG A 31 -13.85 3.44 1.27
C ARG A 31 -14.82 4.62 1.10
N SER A 32 -14.56 5.51 0.16
CA SER A 32 -15.43 6.67 -0.11
C SER A 32 -16.82 6.24 -0.56
N GLU A 33 -16.92 5.29 -1.48
CA GLU A 33 -18.19 4.72 -1.96
C GLU A 33 -18.93 3.96 -0.85
N LEU A 34 -18.21 3.24 0.01
CA LEU A 34 -18.85 2.56 1.14
C LEU A 34 -19.35 3.56 2.19
N ALA A 35 -18.60 4.65 2.43
CA ALA A 35 -19.00 5.69 3.36
C ALA A 35 -20.20 6.51 2.85
N SER A 36 -20.33 6.73 1.54
CA SER A 36 -21.48 7.44 0.97
C SER A 36 -22.79 6.69 1.15
N THR A 37 -22.76 5.36 1.30
CA THR A 37 -23.99 4.58 1.58
C THR A 37 -24.68 4.97 2.89
N LEU A 38 -23.99 5.64 3.84
CA LEU A 38 -24.60 6.16 5.07
C LEU A 38 -25.81 7.06 4.81
N SER A 39 -25.76 7.93 3.78
CA SER A 39 -26.90 8.80 3.46
C SER A 39 -28.05 8.07 2.77
N ASP A 40 -27.75 6.95 2.11
CA ASP A 40 -28.73 6.17 1.35
C ASP A 40 -29.45 5.16 2.25
N ASP A 41 -28.76 4.66 3.27
CA ASP A 41 -29.29 3.75 4.28
C ASP A 41 -30.43 4.35 5.09
N ASP A 42 -30.29 5.61 5.51
CA ASP A 42 -31.33 6.30 6.28
C ASP A 42 -32.66 6.37 5.51
N ASN A 43 -32.62 6.34 4.18
CA ASN A 43 -33.82 6.29 3.34
C ASN A 43 -34.26 4.86 3.00
N THR A 44 -33.32 3.91 2.94
CA THR A 44 -33.57 2.52 2.52
C THR A 44 -34.13 1.67 3.66
N PHE A 45 -33.71 1.95 4.89
CA PHE A 45 -34.16 1.27 6.11
C PHE A 45 -35.22 2.07 6.89
N ASP A 46 -35.69 3.20 6.36
CA ASP A 46 -36.86 3.90 6.91
C ASP A 46 -38.14 3.15 6.54
N GLY A 47 -38.72 2.48 7.54
CA GLY A 47 -40.07 1.94 7.44
C GLY A 47 -40.18 0.46 7.82
N SER A 48 -40.79 0.23 9.00
CA SER A 48 -41.20 -1.06 9.59
C SER A 48 -40.12 -1.84 10.34
N GLY A 49 -40.45 -2.34 11.54
CA GLY A 49 -39.51 -3.10 12.38
C GLY A 49 -39.01 -4.43 11.79
N ALA A 50 -39.44 -4.80 10.58
CA ALA A 50 -38.89 -5.92 9.83
C ALA A 50 -37.50 -5.61 9.25
N VAL A 51 -37.15 -4.33 9.08
CA VAL A 51 -35.84 -3.91 8.54
C VAL A 51 -34.81 -3.54 9.62
N ASP A 52 -35.20 -3.44 10.89
CA ASP A 52 -34.31 -3.10 12.01
C ASP A 52 -33.15 -4.10 12.18
N GLY A 53 -33.42 -5.40 12.05
CA GLY A 53 -32.41 -6.46 12.13
C GLY A 53 -31.39 -6.37 10.98
N PRO A 54 -31.85 -6.42 9.72
CA PRO A 54 -30.98 -6.20 8.56
C PRO A 54 -30.19 -4.88 8.59
N ALA A 55 -30.80 -3.77 9.06
CA ALA A 55 -30.13 -2.48 9.19
C ALA A 55 -28.98 -2.51 10.20
N ALA A 56 -29.19 -3.17 11.34
CA ALA A 56 -28.16 -3.34 12.36
C ALA A 56 -27.00 -4.23 11.87
N GLU A 57 -27.31 -5.35 11.20
CA GLU A 57 -26.30 -6.23 10.61
C GLU A 57 -25.51 -5.52 9.51
N TRP A 58 -26.19 -4.78 8.63
CA TRP A 58 -25.57 -3.99 7.58
C TRP A 58 -24.64 -2.92 8.15
N THR A 59 -25.11 -2.16 9.16
CA THR A 59 -24.30 -1.15 9.84
C THR A 59 -23.02 -1.77 10.42
N SER A 60 -23.15 -2.90 11.12
CA SER A 60 -21.98 -3.60 11.68
C SER A 60 -21.03 -4.13 10.61
N ALA A 61 -21.54 -4.69 9.52
CA ALA A 61 -20.73 -5.21 8.42
C ALA A 61 -19.97 -4.08 7.73
N ARG A 62 -20.64 -2.96 7.47
CA ARG A 62 -20.03 -1.76 6.90
C ARG A 62 -18.93 -1.21 7.79
N ASP A 63 -19.16 -1.06 9.09
CA ASP A 63 -18.16 -0.54 10.02
C ASP A 63 -16.88 -1.41 10.03
N LEU A 64 -17.06 -2.73 9.97
CA LEU A 64 -15.93 -3.67 9.85
C LEU A 64 -15.20 -3.50 8.51
N LEU A 65 -15.94 -3.39 7.40
CA LEU A 65 -15.35 -3.19 6.08
C LEU A 65 -14.60 -1.86 5.97
N LEU A 66 -15.15 -0.77 6.52
CA LEU A 66 -14.50 0.54 6.55
C LEU A 66 -13.17 0.48 7.31
N ARG A 67 -13.14 -0.21 8.46
CA ARG A 67 -11.89 -0.42 9.21
C ARG A 67 -10.87 -1.24 8.42
N VAL A 68 -11.30 -2.34 7.80
CA VAL A 68 -10.41 -3.19 6.98
C VAL A 68 -9.84 -2.39 5.80
N LEU A 69 -10.65 -1.56 5.15
CA LEU A 69 -10.18 -0.71 4.05
C LEU A 69 -9.18 0.35 4.55
N GLU A 70 -9.42 0.96 5.71
CA GLU A 70 -8.50 1.91 6.34
C GLU A 70 -7.15 1.26 6.68
N ASP A 71 -7.17 0.11 7.35
CA ASP A 71 -5.95 -0.65 7.68
C ASP A 71 -5.19 -1.06 6.41
N ASN A 72 -5.90 -1.47 5.36
CA ASN A 72 -5.28 -1.83 4.09
C ASN A 72 -4.63 -0.63 3.39
N ALA A 73 -5.26 0.55 3.42
CA ALA A 73 -4.68 1.77 2.86
C ALA A 73 -3.37 2.14 3.58
N GLU A 74 -3.34 2.02 4.91
CA GLU A 74 -2.12 2.24 5.70
C GLU A 74 -1.05 1.20 5.37
N ASN A 75 -1.39 -0.09 5.37
CA ASN A 75 -0.47 -1.18 5.06
C ASN A 75 0.15 -1.03 3.67
N LEU A 76 -0.65 -0.68 2.65
CA LEU A 76 -0.16 -0.43 1.29
C LEU A 76 0.77 0.79 1.24
N THR A 77 0.45 1.85 1.99
CA THR A 77 1.31 3.03 2.11
C THR A 77 2.66 2.68 2.75
N LEU A 78 2.66 1.87 3.80
CA LEU A 78 3.88 1.39 4.45
C LEU A 78 4.70 0.49 3.51
N ALA A 79 4.04 -0.46 2.82
CA ALA A 79 4.69 -1.33 1.84
C ALA A 79 5.34 -0.52 0.72
N ARG A 80 4.63 0.48 0.19
CA ARG A 80 5.16 1.42 -0.82
C ARG A 80 6.41 2.13 -0.33
N ARG A 81 6.42 2.65 0.91
CA ARG A 81 7.59 3.31 1.50
C ARG A 81 8.76 2.34 1.66
N ALA A 82 8.50 1.13 2.13
CA ALA A 82 9.52 0.09 2.29
C ALA A 82 10.18 -0.29 0.95
N LEU A 83 9.41 -0.43 -0.12
CA LEU A 83 9.95 -0.72 -1.45
C LEU A 83 10.91 0.36 -1.96
N VAL A 84 10.56 1.64 -1.76
CA VAL A 84 11.44 2.77 -2.12
C VAL A 84 12.70 2.74 -1.28
N GLU A 85 12.58 2.57 0.04
CA GLU A 85 13.73 2.55 0.94
C GLU A 85 14.69 1.38 0.63
N ILE A 86 14.16 0.20 0.34
CA ILE A 86 14.96 -0.96 -0.08
C ILE A 86 15.71 -0.64 -1.38
N ALA A 87 15.02 -0.08 -2.37
CA ALA A 87 15.65 0.28 -3.64
C ALA A 87 16.79 1.29 -3.45
N ASP A 88 16.59 2.33 -2.64
CA ASP A 88 17.61 3.34 -2.35
C ASP A 88 18.82 2.74 -1.63
N ARG A 89 18.59 1.81 -0.69
CA ARG A 89 19.68 1.08 -0.01
C ARG A 89 20.51 0.22 -0.97
N TYR A 90 19.87 -0.42 -1.95
CA TYR A 90 20.58 -1.18 -2.99
C TYR A 90 21.46 -0.26 -3.85
N VAL A 91 20.94 0.89 -4.31
CA VAL A 91 21.73 1.87 -5.08
C VAL A 91 22.93 2.35 -4.28
N ALA A 92 22.75 2.71 -3.01
CA ALA A 92 23.84 3.16 -2.15
C ALA A 92 24.92 2.07 -1.93
N ALA A 93 24.50 0.81 -1.78
CA ALA A 93 25.42 -0.31 -1.64
C ALA A 93 26.26 -0.53 -2.91
N ASP A 94 25.62 -0.46 -4.09
CA ASP A 94 26.30 -0.59 -5.39
C ASP A 94 27.30 0.56 -5.62
N GLU A 95 26.93 1.80 -5.30
CA GLU A 95 27.83 2.96 -5.39
C GLU A 95 29.04 2.84 -4.44
N ALA A 96 28.81 2.37 -3.21
CA ALA A 96 29.87 2.13 -2.23
C ALA A 96 30.84 1.04 -2.72
N ALA A 97 30.31 -0.07 -3.25
CA ALA A 97 31.10 -1.15 -3.81
C ALA A 97 31.93 -0.69 -5.02
N ALA A 98 31.33 0.02 -5.97
CA ALA A 98 32.02 0.58 -7.14
C ALA A 98 33.12 1.56 -6.74
N SER A 99 32.88 2.39 -5.73
CA SER A 99 33.85 3.35 -5.22
C SER A 99 35.00 2.70 -4.44
N GLY A 100 34.75 1.58 -3.76
CA GLY A 100 35.78 0.75 -3.15
C GLY A 100 36.70 0.11 -4.20
N LEU A 101 36.11 -0.47 -5.25
CA LEU A 101 36.85 -1.07 -6.36
C LEU A 101 37.73 -0.05 -7.10
N ARG A 102 37.22 1.15 -7.39
CA ARG A 102 38.00 2.23 -8.03
C ARG A 102 39.20 2.66 -7.18
N ARG A 103 39.05 2.71 -5.86
CA ARG A 103 40.15 3.03 -4.93
C ARG A 103 41.21 1.93 -4.92
N ALA A 104 40.80 0.66 -4.92
CA ALA A 104 41.72 -0.47 -4.98
C ALA A 104 42.49 -0.53 -6.31
N ALA A 105 41.85 -0.18 -7.43
CA ALA A 105 42.46 -0.17 -8.75
C ALA A 105 43.43 1.00 -9.01
N GLY A 106 43.34 2.09 -8.24
CA GLY A 106 44.17 3.29 -8.39
C GLY A 106 45.34 3.41 -7.39
N ALA A 107 45.53 2.43 -6.49
CA ALA A 107 46.64 2.45 -5.55
C ALA A 107 47.95 2.00 -6.24
N PRO A 108 49.03 2.80 -6.24
CA PRO A 108 50.33 2.34 -6.73
C PRO A 108 50.89 1.27 -5.79
N SER A 109 51.36 0.17 -6.38
CA SER A 109 52.02 -0.95 -5.71
C SER A 109 53.32 -0.57 -5.01
#